data_AF-A0A4Q5TLS5-F1
#
_entry.id   AF-A0A4Q5TLS5-F1
#
_cell.length_a   1.000
_cell.length_b   1.000
_cell.length_c   1.000
_cell.angle_alpha   90.00
_cell.angle_beta   90.00
_cell.angle_gamma   90.00
#
_symmetry.space_group_name_H-M   'P 1'
#
loop_
_entity.id
_entity.type
_entity.pdbx_description
1 polymer ?
#
loop_
_entity_poly.entity_id
_entity_poly.type
_entity_poly.pdbx_seq_one_letter_code
_entity_poly.pdbx_strand_id
1 'polypeptide(L)' 'MLKASVATLAAAGVEPGGVATIATDLGSADFPTQVADLPDGVVWAPGNNGVHLRGALGADHGSVVRLSAGGADHE' A
#
# COMPACT_ATOMS: atom_id res chain seq x y z
N MET A 1 3.60 5.60 5.74
CA MET A 1 2.98 6.05 4.48
C MET A 1 3.41 5.12 3.36
N LEU A 2 2.43 4.52 2.68
CA LEU A 2 2.63 3.69 1.49
C LEU A 2 3.01 4.59 0.32
N LYS A 3 4.06 4.25 -0.42
CA LYS A 3 4.51 4.98 -1.60
C LYS A 3 4.25 4.21 -2.88
N ALA A 4 3.62 4.83 -3.86
CA ALA A 4 3.41 4.24 -5.17
C ALA A 4 3.32 5.33 -6.24
N SER A 5 3.47 4.95 -7.50
CA SER A 5 3.27 5.85 -8.63
C SER A 5 1.80 6.21 -8.76
N VAL A 6 1.51 7.40 -9.31
CA VAL A 6 0.13 7.85 -9.56
C VAL A 6 -0.64 6.83 -10.40
N ALA A 7 -0.03 6.27 -11.43
CA ALA A 7 -0.66 5.26 -12.27
C ALA A 7 -1.02 3.99 -11.51
N THR A 8 -0.14 3.53 -10.61
CA THR A 8 -0.39 2.36 -9.74
C THR A 8 -1.55 2.62 -8.77
N LEU A 9 -1.59 3.81 -8.17
CA LEU A 9 -2.69 4.21 -7.28
C LEU A 9 -4.01 4.30 -8.06
N ALA A 10 -4.01 4.96 -9.21
CA ALA A 10 -5.18 5.07 -10.08
C ALA A 10 -5.67 3.70 -10.57
N ALA A 11 -4.75 2.79 -10.93
CA ALA A 11 -5.07 1.42 -11.31
C ALA A 11 -5.70 0.61 -10.15
N ALA A 12 -5.34 0.92 -8.91
CA ALA A 12 -5.95 0.36 -7.71
C ALA A 12 -7.22 1.10 -7.24
N GLY A 13 -7.61 2.18 -7.93
CA GLY A 13 -8.72 3.05 -7.54
C GLY A 13 -8.46 3.90 -6.30
N VAL A 14 -7.19 4.09 -5.92
CA VAL A 14 -6.77 4.90 -4.78
C VAL A 14 -6.41 6.30 -5.27
N GLU A 15 -6.92 7.33 -4.60
CA GLU A 15 -6.47 8.70 -4.86
C GLU A 15 -5.08 8.98 -4.24
N PRO A 16 -4.21 9.73 -4.93
CA PRO A 16 -2.92 10.12 -4.40
C PRO A 16 -3.06 10.97 -3.14
N GLY A 17 -2.59 10.44 -1.99
CA GLY A 17 -2.78 11.08 -0.68
C GLY A 17 -3.97 10.52 0.10
N GLY A 18 -4.79 9.67 -0.52
CA GLY A 18 -5.87 8.93 0.14
C GLY A 18 -5.37 7.71 0.90
N VAL A 19 -6.29 6.96 1.50
CA VAL A 19 -5.98 5.72 2.22
C VAL A 19 -6.07 4.53 1.27
N ALA A 20 -5.07 3.65 1.30
CA ALA A 20 -5.12 2.37 0.61
C ALA A 20 -5.03 1.22 1.60
N THR A 21 -5.78 0.17 1.33
CA THR A 21 -5.67 -1.10 2.04
C THR A 21 -4.72 -2.01 1.27
N ILE A 22 -3.63 -2.42 1.93
CA ILE A 22 -2.80 -3.52 1.47
C ILE A 22 -3.30 -4.80 2.14
N ALA A 23 -3.63 -5.81 1.35
CA ALA A 23 -3.90 -7.16 1.81
C ALA A 23 -2.85 -8.14 1.28
N THR A 24 -2.49 -9.10 2.12
CA THR A 24 -1.53 -10.18 1.86
C THR A 24 -2.08 -11.49 2.39
N ASP A 25 -1.40 -12.59 2.11
CA ASP A 25 -1.80 -13.92 2.58
C ASP A 25 -1.88 -14.00 4.12
N LEU A 26 -1.09 -13.18 4.82
CA LEU A 26 -1.04 -13.15 6.29
C LEU A 26 -1.99 -12.15 6.94
N GLY A 27 -2.49 -11.16 6.18
CA GLY A 27 -3.38 -10.15 6.74
C GLY A 27 -3.49 -8.89 5.89
N SER A 28 -4.30 -7.95 6.38
CA SER A 28 -4.64 -6.71 5.71
C SER A 28 -4.43 -5.51 6.63
N ALA A 29 -3.97 -4.40 6.08
CA ALA A 29 -3.79 -3.14 6.82
C ALA A 29 -3.99 -1.92 5.91
N ASP A 30 -4.62 -0.89 6.46
CA ASP A 30 -4.78 0.42 5.83
C ASP A 30 -3.56 1.31 6.06
N PHE A 31 -3.15 2.01 5.01
CA PHE A 31 -2.07 2.98 5.06
C PHE A 31 -2.39 4.20 4.21
N PRO A 32 -2.06 5.41 4.70
CA PRO A 32 -2.10 6.60 3.87
C PRO A 32 -1.08 6.47 2.74
N THR A 33 -1.53 6.80 1.53
CA THR A 33 -0.73 6.73 0.31
C THR A 33 0.01 8.04 0.05
N GLN A 34 1.14 7.91 -0.63
CA GLN A 34 1.97 9.02 -1.04
C GLN A 34 2.49 8.72 -2.43
N VAL A 35 2.39 9.70 -3.32
CA VAL A 35 2.98 9.59 -4.66
C VAL A 35 4.50 9.61 -4.52
N ALA A 36 5.16 8.65 -5.15
CA ALA A 36 6.60 8.63 -5.29
C ALA A 36 7.01 8.23 -6.71
N ASP A 37 8.22 8.61 -7.08
CA ASP A 37 8.86 8.22 -8.33
C ASP A 37 9.24 6.73 -8.27
N LEU A 38 8.27 5.89 -8.61
CA LEU A 38 8.37 4.44 -8.65
C LEU A 38 7.96 3.97 -10.05
N PRO A 39 8.41 2.79 -10.51
CA PRO A 39 7.89 2.19 -11.73
C PRO A 39 6.41 1.85 -11.61
N ASP A 40 5.68 1.92 -12.72
CA ASP A 40 4.26 1.52 -12.76
C ASP A 40 4.09 0.05 -12.33
N GLY A 41 3.10 -0.21 -11.49
CA GLY A 41 2.87 -1.53 -10.88
C GLY A 41 3.75 -1.82 -9.66
N VAL A 42 4.63 -0.91 -9.25
CA VAL A 42 5.44 -1.06 -8.03
C VAL A 42 4.83 -0.23 -6.89
N VAL A 43 4.63 -0.88 -5.76
CA VAL A 43 4.20 -0.27 -4.50
C VAL A 43 5.27 -0.52 -3.45
N TRP A 44 5.66 0.54 -2.75
CA TRP A 44 6.56 0.49 -1.62
C TRP A 44 5.78 0.70 -0.32
N ALA A 45 5.82 -0.27 0.57
CA ALA A 45 5.29 -0.12 1.92
C ALA A 45 6.46 0.05 2.92
N PRO A 46 6.38 1.00 3.87
CA PRO A 46 7.45 1.20 4.84
C PRO A 46 7.51 0.03 5.82
N GLY A 47 8.49 -0.85 5.64
CA GLY A 47 8.73 -2.03 6.51
C GLY A 47 8.94 -1.73 8.00
N ASN A 48 9.25 -0.48 8.35
CA ASN A 48 9.75 -0.10 9.66
C ASN A 48 9.29 1.30 10.10
N ASN A 49 8.02 1.44 10.50
CA ASN A 49 7.56 2.59 11.27
C ASN A 49 7.15 2.20 12.72
N GLY A 50 7.75 1.12 13.25
CA GLY A 50 7.48 0.59 14.59
C GLY A 50 6.75 -0.75 14.66
N VAL A 51 6.34 -1.32 13.51
CA VAL A 51 5.67 -2.63 13.43
C VAL A 51 6.33 -3.43 12.32
N HIS A 52 6.75 -4.65 12.64
CA HIS A 52 7.39 -5.56 11.67
C HIS A 52 6.38 -5.93 10.56
N LEU A 53 6.36 -5.21 9.43
CA LEU A 53 5.54 -5.60 8.27
C LEU A 53 5.90 -7.00 7.76
N ARG A 54 7.17 -7.42 7.94
CA ARG A 54 7.62 -8.78 7.63
C ARG A 54 6.98 -9.85 8.52
N GLY A 55 6.60 -9.50 9.75
CA GLY A 55 5.94 -10.42 10.68
C GLY A 55 4.41 -10.38 10.58
N ALA A 56 3.84 -9.21 10.28
CA ALA A 56 2.40 -9.00 10.23
C ALA A 56 1.77 -9.28 8.86
N LEU A 57 2.50 -9.02 7.77
CA LEU A 57 2.02 -9.24 6.40
C LEU A 57 2.84 -10.29 5.63
N GLY A 58 4.03 -10.68 6.15
CA GLY A 58 5.00 -11.56 5.46
C GLY A 58 5.27 -11.19 4.01
N ALA A 59 5.10 -9.92 3.68
CA ALA A 59 5.57 -9.36 2.43
C ALA A 59 7.09 -9.21 2.53
N ASP A 60 7.81 -10.01 1.73
CA ASP A 60 9.24 -9.83 1.48
C ASP A 60 9.43 -8.97 0.21
N HIS A 61 10.67 -8.64 -0.15
CA HIS A 61 10.94 -7.81 -1.32
C HIS A 61 10.40 -8.52 -2.58
N GLY A 62 9.47 -7.87 -3.29
CA GLY A 62 8.84 -8.45 -4.49
C GLY A 62 7.69 -9.41 -4.22
N SER A 63 7.20 -9.54 -2.98
CA SER A 63 5.96 -10.26 -2.72
C SER A 63 4.78 -9.59 -3.43
N VAL A 64 3.94 -10.41 -4.04
CA VAL A 64 2.67 -9.95 -4.62
C VAL A 64 1.73 -9.59 -3.48
N VAL A 65 1.35 -8.32 -3.42
CA VAL A 65 0.36 -7.82 -2.47
C VAL A 65 -0.87 -7.34 -3.23
N ARG A 66 -2.03 -7.43 -2.59
CA ARG A 66 -3.27 -6.89 -3.14
C ARG A 66 -3.47 -5.48 -2.61
N LEU A 67 -3.44 -4.50 -3.51
CA LEU A 67 -3.74 -3.12 -3.19
C LEU A 67 -5.20 -2.82 -3.57
N SER A 68 -5.94 -2.21 -2.66
CA SER A 68 -7.29 -1.71 -2.89
C SER A 68 -7.46 -0.32 -2.30
N ALA A 69 -8.37 0.48 -2.87
CA ALA A 69 -8.88 1.69 -2.22
C ALA A 69 -9.36 1.36 -0.80
N GLY A 70 -8.72 1.99 0.20
CA GLY A 70 -9.12 1.82 1.59
C GLY A 70 -10.35 2.68 1.84
N GLY A 71 -11.45 2.03 2.24
CA GLY A 71 -12.65 2.71 2.66
C GLY A 71 -12.44 3.42 3.98
N ALA A 72 -11.86 4.62 3.93
CA ALA A 72 -12.39 5.75 4.66
C ALA A 72 -13.19 6.52 3.60
N ASP A 73 -14.48 6.27 3.39
CA ASP A 73 -15.52 6.76 4.30
C ASP A 73 -14.95 7.75 5.32
N HIS A 74 -14.57 8.93 4.83
CA HIS A 74 -14.66 10.11 5.65
C HIS A 74 -15.71 10.99 4.98
N GLU A 75 -16.91 10.88 5.54
CA GLU A 75 -18.00 11.87 5.52
C GLU A 75 -17.55 13.34 5.56
#